data_AF-A0A916XIE6-F1
#
_entry.id   AF-A0A916XIE6-F1
#
_cell.length_a   1.000
_cell.length_b   1.000
_cell.length_c   1.000
_cell.angle_alpha   90.00
_cell.angle_beta   90.00
_cell.angle_gamma   90.00
#
_symmetry.space_group_name_H-M   'P 1'
#
loop_
_entity.id
_entity.type
_entity.pdbx_description
1 polymer ?
#
loop_
_entity_poly.entity_id
_entity_poly.type
_entity_poly.pdbx_seq_one_letter_code
_entity_poly.pdbx_strand_id
1 'polypeptide(L)'
;MKIYNYLFFKGYQMAVRSGNFDDLPVLGAILFVGFGLMLNFFSIMFFLTGIDLLQVSFDTKYRFIFSLGLVLVLLAYYLYKDRYKAILSKYEKREQLQKKGIHPIIVFVLYYSISAGLLLLAGIFKNGDWIFSK
;
A
#
# COMPACT_ATOMS: atom_id res chain seq x y z
N MET A 1 1.81 -3.08 11.05
CA MET A 1 0.34 -2.97 10.81
C MET A 1 -0.27 -1.59 11.10
N LYS A 2 0.17 -0.79 12.10
CA LYS A 2 -0.50 0.50 12.45
C LYS A 2 -0.64 1.49 11.27
N ILE A 3 0.39 1.60 10.41
CA ILE A 3 0.36 2.46 9.21
C ILE A 3 -0.63 1.91 8.19
N TYR A 4 -0.55 0.63 7.84
CA TYR A 4 -1.47 -0.01 6.89
C TYR A 4 -2.93 -0.03 7.36
N ASN A 5 -3.19 -0.19 8.65
CA ASN A 5 -4.54 -0.05 9.19
C ASN A 5 -5.07 1.39 9.07
N TYR A 6 -4.20 2.40 9.19
CA TYR A 6 -4.58 3.79 8.99
C TYR A 6 -4.80 4.10 7.50
N LEU A 7 -3.94 3.60 6.61
CA LEU A 7 -4.14 3.68 5.16
C LEU A 7 -5.42 2.97 4.74
N PHE A 8 -5.73 1.81 5.33
CA PHE A 8 -6.98 1.11 5.11
C PHE A 8 -8.17 1.98 5.52
N PHE A 9 -8.15 2.58 6.71
CA PHE A 9 -9.20 3.49 7.16
C PHE A 9 -9.38 4.69 6.21
N LYS A 10 -8.29 5.31 5.74
CA LYS A 10 -8.35 6.41 4.77
C LYS A 10 -8.81 5.96 3.40
N GLY A 11 -8.39 4.79 2.95
CA GLY A 11 -8.86 4.17 1.70
C GLY A 11 -10.35 3.88 1.77
N TYR A 12 -10.84 3.41 2.91
CA TYR A 12 -12.26 3.17 3.16
C TYR A 12 -13.06 4.48 3.10
N GLN A 13 -12.62 5.52 3.80
CA GLN A 13 -13.24 6.85 3.71
C GLN A 13 -13.29 7.37 2.27
N MET A 14 -12.24 7.14 1.48
CA MET A 14 -12.19 7.56 0.08
C MET A 14 -13.14 6.73 -0.79
N ALA A 15 -13.17 5.41 -0.60
CA ALA A 15 -14.05 4.50 -1.32
C ALA A 15 -15.52 4.87 -1.12
N VAL A 16 -15.94 5.11 0.13
CA VAL A 16 -17.29 5.57 0.48
C VAL A 16 -17.59 6.95 -0.12
N ARG A 17 -16.64 7.90 -0.07
CA ARG A 17 -16.86 9.24 -0.65
C ARG A 17 -16.96 9.25 -2.16
N SER A 18 -16.34 8.28 -2.82
CA SER A 18 -16.26 8.23 -4.29
C SER A 18 -17.53 7.67 -4.95
N GLY A 19 -18.42 6.99 -4.21
CA GLY A 19 -19.56 6.28 -4.81
C GLY A 19 -19.20 4.98 -5.55
N ASN A 20 -17.95 4.84 -6.00
CA ASN A 20 -17.50 3.74 -6.85
C ASN A 20 -17.50 2.36 -6.17
N PHE A 21 -17.59 2.33 -4.84
CA PHE A 21 -17.52 1.10 -4.05
C PHE A 21 -18.63 1.04 -2.99
N ASP A 22 -19.79 1.64 -3.25
CA ASP A 22 -20.86 1.76 -2.24
C ASP A 22 -21.29 0.41 -1.66
N ASP A 23 -21.35 -0.63 -2.48
CA ASP A 23 -21.70 -1.98 -2.03
C ASP A 23 -20.56 -2.70 -1.29
N LEU A 24 -19.29 -2.33 -1.57
CA LEU A 24 -18.13 -2.98 -0.97
C LEU A 24 -16.93 -2.03 -0.75
N PRO A 25 -17.02 -1.05 0.17
CA PRO A 25 -15.96 -0.05 0.36
C PRO A 25 -14.65 -0.64 0.91
N VAL A 26 -14.74 -1.82 1.53
CA VAL A 26 -13.59 -2.62 1.98
C VAL A 26 -12.68 -2.97 0.81
N LEU A 27 -13.24 -3.31 -0.36
CA LEU A 27 -12.45 -3.66 -1.53
C LEU A 27 -11.67 -2.45 -2.05
N GLY A 28 -12.33 -1.29 -2.13
CA GLY A 28 -11.66 -0.03 -2.47
C GLY A 28 -10.49 0.27 -1.54
N ALA A 29 -10.70 0.16 -0.22
CA ALA A 29 -9.64 0.33 0.78
C ALA A 29 -8.45 -0.64 0.58
N ILE A 30 -8.74 -1.89 0.22
CA ILE A 30 -7.73 -2.93 -0.03
C ILE A 30 -6.92 -2.62 -1.27
N LEU A 31 -7.54 -2.14 -2.35
CA LEU A 31 -6.82 -1.76 -3.56
C LEU A 31 -5.79 -0.67 -3.29
N PHE A 32 -6.16 0.37 -2.53
CA PHE A 32 -5.22 1.42 -2.13
C PHE A 32 -4.07 0.86 -1.26
N VAL A 33 -4.38 0.07 -0.24
CA VAL A 33 -3.35 -0.55 0.61
C VAL A 33 -2.46 -1.50 -0.19
N GLY A 34 -3.04 -2.30 -1.07
CA GLY A 34 -2.36 -3.26 -1.92
C GLY A 34 -1.39 -2.58 -2.89
N PHE A 35 -1.81 -1.50 -3.55
CA PHE A 35 -0.93 -0.72 -4.41
C PHE A 35 0.27 -0.15 -3.64
N GLY A 36 0.04 0.44 -2.46
CA GLY A 36 1.11 0.91 -1.59
C GLY A 36 2.09 -0.19 -1.15
N LEU A 37 1.56 -1.38 -0.83
CA LEU A 37 2.37 -2.56 -0.50
C LEU A 37 3.20 -3.02 -1.69
N MET A 38 2.64 -3.02 -2.90
CA MET A 38 3.36 -3.39 -4.11
C MET A 38 4.54 -2.46 -4.37
N LEU A 39 4.35 -1.15 -4.26
CA LEU A 39 5.44 -0.18 -4.42
C LEU A 39 6.59 -0.49 -3.45
N ASN A 40 6.29 -0.63 -2.17
CA ASN A 40 7.33 -0.91 -1.16
C ASN A 40 7.98 -2.29 -1.36
N PHE A 41 7.20 -3.30 -1.74
CA PHE A 41 7.72 -4.64 -2.03
C PHE A 41 8.72 -4.59 -3.18
N PHE A 42 8.38 -3.91 -4.28
CA PHE A 42 9.30 -3.75 -5.41
C PHE A 42 10.53 -2.91 -5.05
N SER A 43 10.39 -1.86 -4.21
CA SER A 43 11.53 -1.08 -3.72
C SER A 43 12.52 -1.97 -2.98
N ILE A 44 12.03 -2.82 -2.07
CA ILE A 44 12.87 -3.76 -1.33
C ILE A 44 13.51 -4.78 -2.28
N MET A 45 12.75 -5.34 -3.21
CA MET A 45 13.28 -6.31 -4.18
C MET A 45 14.39 -5.71 -5.04
N PHE A 46 14.22 -4.49 -5.56
CA PHE A 46 15.25 -3.80 -6.34
C PHE A 46 16.48 -3.50 -5.52
N PHE A 47 16.30 -3.04 -4.28
CA PHE A 47 17.42 -2.80 -3.37
C PHE A 47 18.22 -4.09 -3.10
N LEU A 48 17.53 -5.20 -2.77
CA LEU A 48 18.17 -6.49 -2.50
C LEU A 48 18.85 -7.08 -3.75
N THR A 49 18.29 -6.83 -4.93
CA THR A 49 18.93 -7.21 -6.21
C THR A 49 20.19 -6.36 -6.46
N GLY A 50 20.15 -5.07 -6.15
CA GLY A 50 21.30 -4.18 -6.35
C GLY A 50 22.49 -4.46 -5.43
N ILE A 51 22.29 -5.17 -4.32
CA ILE A 51 23.38 -5.65 -3.44
C ILE A 51 23.71 -7.14 -3.66
N ASP A 52 23.29 -7.72 -4.77
CA ASP A 52 23.51 -9.12 -5.16
C ASP A 52 23.02 -10.18 -4.15
N LEU A 53 22.14 -9.81 -3.20
CA LEU A 53 21.56 -10.76 -2.24
C LEU A 53 20.42 -11.59 -2.83
N LEU A 54 19.78 -11.11 -3.90
CA LEU A 54 18.63 -11.77 -4.53
C LEU A 54 18.68 -11.64 -6.05
N GLN A 55 18.74 -12.78 -6.74
CA GLN A 55 18.65 -12.87 -8.21
C GLN A 55 17.25 -13.34 -8.63
N VAL A 56 16.23 -12.54 -8.33
CA VAL A 56 14.85 -12.88 -8.69
C VAL A 56 14.45 -12.11 -9.95
N SER A 57 14.19 -12.84 -11.04
CA SER A 57 13.53 -12.27 -12.22
C SER A 57 12.01 -12.43 -12.07
N PHE A 58 11.31 -11.31 -11.98
CA PHE A 58 9.84 -11.32 -12.06
C PHE A 58 9.43 -11.44 -13.53
N ASP A 59 9.19 -12.68 -13.97
CA ASP A 59 8.60 -12.95 -15.27
C ASP A 59 7.20 -12.29 -15.33
N THR A 60 6.89 -11.65 -16.47
CA THR A 60 5.62 -11.01 -16.76
C THR A 60 4.44 -11.96 -16.56
N LYS A 61 4.64 -13.26 -16.78
CA LYS A 61 3.61 -14.30 -16.60
C LYS A 61 3.04 -14.37 -15.18
N TYR A 62 3.84 -14.10 -14.15
CA TYR A 62 3.41 -14.22 -12.75
C TYR A 62 2.85 -12.92 -12.16
N ARG A 63 2.90 -11.79 -12.90
CA ARG A 63 2.46 -10.48 -12.38
C ARG A 63 0.98 -10.44 -11.99
N PHE A 64 0.13 -11.04 -12.82
CA PHE A 64 -1.31 -11.10 -12.55
C PHE A 64 -1.62 -12.03 -11.37
N ILE A 65 -0.98 -13.20 -11.33
CA ILE A 65 -1.16 -14.19 -10.25
C ILE A 65 -0.71 -13.60 -8.92
N PHE A 66 0.44 -12.92 -8.89
CA PHE A 66 0.95 -12.26 -7.70
C PHE A 66 0.02 -11.14 -7.21
N SER A 67 -0.41 -10.26 -8.11
CA SER A 67 -1.31 -9.14 -7.77
C SER A 67 -2.66 -9.66 -7.24
N LEU A 68 -3.24 -10.65 -7.91
CA LEU A 68 -4.50 -11.26 -7.48
C LEU A 68 -4.33 -11.95 -6.12
N GLY A 69 -3.26 -12.72 -5.94
CA GLY A 69 -2.93 -13.38 -4.67
C GLY A 69 -2.78 -12.37 -3.53
N LEU A 70 -2.10 -11.25 -3.77
CA LEU A 70 -1.95 -10.18 -2.78
C LEU A 70 -3.31 -9.59 -2.38
N VAL A 71 -4.18 -9.29 -3.35
CA VAL A 71 -5.52 -8.77 -3.08
C VAL A 71 -6.34 -9.77 -2.27
N LEU A 72 -6.30 -11.06 -2.61
CA LEU A 72 -7.01 -12.11 -1.88
C LEU A 72 -6.50 -12.26 -0.44
N VAL A 73 -5.17 -12.22 -0.24
CA VAL A 73 -4.56 -12.26 1.09
C VAL A 73 -4.98 -11.06 1.93
N LEU A 74 -5.01 -9.86 1.34
CA LEU A 74 -5.45 -8.64 2.04
C LEU A 74 -6.96 -8.71 2.36
N LEU A 75 -7.79 -9.17 1.43
CA LEU A 75 -9.21 -9.43 1.66
C LEU A 75 -9.41 -10.37 2.83
N ALA A 76 -8.77 -11.54 2.80
CA ALA A 76 -8.83 -12.52 3.88
C ALA A 76 -8.39 -11.87 5.20
N TYR A 77 -7.26 -11.15 5.22
CA TYR A 77 -6.74 -10.52 6.43
C TYR A 77 -7.67 -9.47 7.04
N TYR A 78 -8.31 -8.61 6.23
CA TYR A 78 -9.17 -7.54 6.72
C TYR A 78 -10.60 -8.01 7.02
N LEU A 79 -11.12 -8.99 6.27
CA LEU A 79 -12.45 -9.59 6.51
C LEU A 79 -12.42 -10.64 7.63
N TYR A 80 -11.28 -11.26 7.90
CA TYR A 80 -11.17 -12.27 8.94
C TYR A 80 -11.60 -11.70 10.30
N LYS A 81 -12.62 -12.34 10.89
CA LYS A 81 -13.24 -11.93 12.17
C LYS A 81 -13.66 -10.45 12.19
N ASP A 82 -14.12 -9.92 11.06
CA ASP A 82 -14.55 -8.52 10.93
C ASP A 82 -13.51 -7.50 11.42
N ARG A 83 -12.22 -7.84 11.28
CA ARG A 83 -11.12 -7.00 11.77
C ARG A 83 -11.19 -5.57 11.24
N TYR A 84 -11.66 -5.38 10.01
CA TYR A 84 -11.87 -4.07 9.42
C TYR A 84 -12.82 -3.19 10.27
N LYS A 85 -13.90 -3.72 10.85
CA LYS A 85 -14.82 -2.96 11.71
C LYS A 85 -14.11 -2.40 12.94
N ALA A 86 -13.27 -3.22 13.58
CA ALA A 86 -12.47 -2.80 14.73
C ALA A 86 -11.46 -1.70 14.36
N ILE A 87 -10.88 -1.78 13.16
CA ILE A 87 -9.99 -0.73 12.62
C ILE A 87 -10.77 0.56 12.42
N LEU A 88 -11.91 0.52 11.71
CA LEU A 88 -12.73 1.71 11.45
C LEU A 88 -13.14 2.39 12.75
N SER A 89 -13.72 1.65 13.70
CA SER A 89 -14.16 2.21 14.99
C SER A 89 -13.01 2.85 15.77
N LYS A 90 -11.82 2.24 15.76
CA LYS A 90 -10.65 2.76 16.46
C LYS A 90 -10.18 4.09 15.89
N TYR A 91 -10.06 4.20 14.57
CA TYR A 91 -9.56 5.42 13.93
C TYR A 91 -10.61 6.52 13.84
N GLU A 92 -11.88 6.15 13.67
CA GLU A 92 -13.00 7.10 13.72
C GLU A 92 -13.11 7.77 15.09
N LYS A 93 -13.10 7.00 16.19
CA LYS A 93 -13.05 7.55 17.55
C LYS A 93 -11.85 8.46 17.76
N ARG A 94 -10.69 8.08 17.22
CA ARG A 94 -9.47 8.90 17.30
C ARG A 94 -9.63 10.24 16.58
N GLU A 95 -10.18 10.26 15.37
CA GLU A 95 -10.40 11.51 14.63
C GLU A 95 -11.44 12.39 15.29
N GLN A 96 -12.52 11.80 15.83
CA GLN A 96 -13.54 12.52 16.60
C GLN A 96 -12.95 13.16 17.85
N LEU A 97 -12.17 12.41 18.64
CA LEU A 97 -11.51 12.91 19.85
C LEU A 97 -10.51 14.04 19.54
N GLN A 98 -9.78 13.93 18.43
CA GLN A 98 -8.76 14.91 18.05
C GLN A 98 -9.33 16.12 17.29
N LYS A 99 -10.62 16.08 16.89
CA LYS A 99 -11.30 17.07 16.03
C LYS A 99 -10.50 17.47 14.78
N LYS A 100 -9.59 16.61 14.36
CA LYS A 100 -8.65 16.84 13.25
C LYS A 100 -8.53 15.55 12.48
N GLY A 101 -9.24 15.47 11.36
CA GLY A 101 -9.10 14.40 10.38
C GLY A 101 -8.34 14.92 9.15
N ILE A 102 -7.24 14.27 8.79
CA ILE A 102 -6.52 14.61 7.56
C ILE A 102 -7.31 14.09 6.36
N HIS A 103 -7.45 14.88 5.30
CA HIS A 103 -8.18 14.45 4.11
C HIS A 103 -7.53 13.18 3.50
N PRO A 104 -8.30 12.12 3.16
CA PRO A 104 -7.75 10.87 2.65
C PRO A 104 -6.78 11.03 1.48
N ILE A 105 -7.10 11.92 0.54
CA ILE A 105 -6.25 12.21 -0.64
C ILE A 105 -4.85 12.68 -0.22
N ILE A 106 -4.75 13.57 0.76
CA ILE A 106 -3.46 14.11 1.22
C ILE A 106 -2.59 12.99 1.79
N VAL A 107 -3.20 12.07 2.56
CA VAL A 107 -2.49 10.92 3.14
C VAL A 107 -1.93 10.02 2.04
N PHE A 108 -2.72 9.71 1.00
CA PHE A 108 -2.26 8.87 -0.10
C PHE A 108 -1.24 9.56 -0.99
N VAL A 109 -1.40 10.85 -1.29
CA VAL A 109 -0.41 11.61 -2.06
C VAL A 109 0.94 11.60 -1.34
N LEU A 110 0.97 11.89 -0.04
CA LEU A 110 2.23 11.85 0.72
C LEU A 110 2.83 10.44 0.75
N TYR A 111 2.01 9.44 1.06
CA TYR A 111 2.48 8.07 1.18
C TYR A 111 3.02 7.51 -0.15
N TYR A 112 2.27 7.68 -1.24
CA TYR A 112 2.68 7.23 -2.57
C TYR A 112 3.86 8.00 -3.12
N SER A 113 3.96 9.31 -2.87
CA SER A 113 5.15 10.08 -3.27
C SER A 113 6.41 9.55 -2.59
N ILE A 114 6.34 9.22 -1.29
CA ILE A 114 7.46 8.62 -0.57
C ILE A 114 7.78 7.22 -1.12
N SER A 115 6.77 6.35 -1.27
CA SER A 115 6.95 4.99 -1.79
C SER A 115 7.49 4.97 -3.22
N ALA A 116 6.99 5.85 -4.09
CA ALA A 116 7.48 5.99 -5.46
C ALA A 116 8.92 6.53 -5.48
N GLY A 117 9.24 7.53 -4.64
CA GLY A 117 10.60 8.02 -4.48
C GLY A 117 11.58 6.92 -4.06
N LEU A 118 11.19 6.10 -3.07
CA LEU A 118 11.99 4.94 -2.64
C LEU A 118 12.15 3.91 -3.75
N LEU A 119 11.11 3.65 -4.53
CA LEU A 119 11.16 2.71 -5.65
C LEU A 119 12.14 3.19 -6.73
N LEU A 120 12.09 4.48 -7.07
CA LEU A 120 12.99 5.09 -8.04
C LEU A 120 14.44 5.02 -7.56
N LEU A 121 14.71 5.40 -6.30
CA LEU A 121 16.04 5.31 -5.71
C LEU A 121 16.58 3.87 -5.72
N ALA A 122 15.75 2.89 -5.36
CA ALA A 122 16.13 1.48 -5.41
C ALA A 122 16.37 0.97 -6.84
N GLY A 123 15.60 1.45 -7.82
CA GLY A 123 15.79 1.12 -9.22
C GLY A 123 17.09 1.70 -9.79
N ILE A 124 17.39 2.97 -9.49
CA ILE A 124 18.65 3.64 -9.87
C ILE A 124 19.83 2.89 -9.24
N PHE A 125 19.73 2.55 -7.95
CA PHE A 125 20.76 1.79 -7.24
C PHE A 125 21.02 0.43 -7.90
N LYS A 126 19.96 -0.32 -8.24
CA LYS A 126 20.06 -1.60 -8.94
C LYS A 126 20.75 -1.48 -10.31
N ASN A 127 20.47 -0.41 -11.06
CA ASN A 127 21.02 -0.24 -12.40
C ASN A 127 22.47 0.26 -12.41
N GLY A 128 23.04 0.62 -11.24
CA GLY A 128 24.36 1.24 -11.18
C GLY A 128 24.35 2.71 -11.64
N ASP A 129 23.20 3.32 -11.90
CA ASP A 129 23.07 4.75 -12.26
C ASP A 129 23.14 5.68 -11.03
N TRP A 130 23.65 5.17 -9.91
CA TRP A 130 23.75 5.92 -8.67
C TRP A 130 24.75 7.06 -8.84
N ILE A 131 24.48 8.21 -8.22
CA ILE A 131 25.30 9.44 -8.31
C ILE A 131 26.75 9.21 -7.81
N PHE A 132 27.01 8.08 -7.15
CA PHE A 132 28.33 7.66 -6.67
C PHE A 132 28.86 6.37 -7.35
N SER A 133 28.23 5.94 -8.45
CA SER A 133 28.78 4.85 -9.27
C SER A 133 30.03 5.34 -9.99
N LYS A 134 31.10 4.54 -9.91
CA LYS A 134 32.35 4.75 -10.66
C LYS A 134 32.24 4.18 -12.06
#